data_AF-A0A436S4M2-F1
#
_entry.id   AF-A0A436S4M2-F1
#
_cell.length_a   1.000
_cell.length_b   1.000
_cell.length_c   1.000
_cell.angle_alpha   90.00
_cell.angle_beta   90.00
_cell.angle_gamma   90.00
#
_symmetry.space_group_name_H-M   'P 1'
#
loop_
_entity.id
_entity.type
_entity.pdbx_description
1 polymer ?
#
loop_
_entity_poly.entity_id
_entity_poly.type
_entity_poly.pdbx_seq_one_letter_code
_entity_poly.pdbx_strand_id
1 'polypeptide(L)'
;MQLIFPVFKWNRASRGAQKRRERMRQLDPRQTGNRFLKPDEFLAETHIVEPMPEAHWHDHVELNVITRGGMTYLINGKQVSLREGAIYCFWAAVPHQVISAGDGTELVCIYVPFADLLSLAVSS
;
A
#
# COMPACT_ATOMS: atom_id res chain seq x y z
N MET A 1 -35.49 55.54 9.36
CA MET A 1 -35.95 54.14 9.31
C MET A 1 -35.45 53.58 7.98
N GLN A 2 -34.37 52.80 8.00
CA GLN A 2 -33.68 52.36 6.77
C GLN A 2 -33.56 50.84 6.76
N LEU A 3 -34.11 50.25 5.71
CA LEU A 3 -34.22 48.81 5.48
C LEU A 3 -32.83 48.20 5.24
N ILE A 4 -32.56 47.08 5.91
CA ILE A 4 -31.37 46.24 5.70
C ILE A 4 -31.72 45.22 4.61
N PHE A 5 -31.01 45.23 3.48
CA PHE A 5 -30.96 44.12 2.53
C PHE A 5 -29.64 43.36 2.69
N PRO A 6 -29.61 42.01 2.66
CA PRO A 6 -28.36 41.28 2.72
C PRO A 6 -27.66 41.32 1.35
N VAL A 7 -26.42 41.79 1.32
CA VAL A 7 -25.55 41.64 0.15
C VAL A 7 -24.98 40.23 0.15
N PHE A 8 -25.57 39.34 -0.65
CA PHE A 8 -25.00 38.03 -0.95
C PHE A 8 -23.85 38.20 -1.96
N LYS A 9 -22.61 38.37 -1.50
CA LYS A 9 -21.43 38.34 -2.37
C LYS A 9 -20.98 36.90 -2.62
N TRP A 10 -21.47 36.31 -3.70
CA TRP A 10 -20.99 35.02 -4.19
C TRP A 10 -19.65 35.20 -4.92
N ASN A 11 -18.53 34.83 -4.29
CA ASN A 11 -17.20 34.98 -4.87
C ASN A 11 -16.85 33.77 -5.77
N ARG A 12 -16.87 33.92 -7.10
CA ARG A 12 -16.61 32.84 -8.08
C ARG A 12 -15.20 32.21 -7.93
N ALA A 13 -14.23 32.95 -7.37
CA ALA A 13 -12.87 32.46 -7.09
C ALA A 13 -12.80 31.40 -5.96
N SER A 14 -13.71 31.48 -4.98
CA SER A 14 -13.72 30.56 -3.82
C SER A 14 -14.15 29.14 -4.20
N ARG A 15 -15.07 28.99 -5.16
CA ARG A 15 -15.50 27.68 -5.67
C ARG A 15 -14.36 26.93 -6.37
N GLY A 16 -13.49 27.62 -7.11
CA GLY A 16 -12.38 26.99 -7.86
C GLY A 16 -11.27 26.46 -6.95
N ALA A 17 -10.90 27.25 -5.93
CA ALA A 17 -9.91 26.86 -4.94
C ALA A 17 -10.41 25.73 -4.02
N GLN A 18 -11.69 25.77 -3.63
CA GLN A 18 -12.32 24.71 -2.85
C GLN A 18 -12.44 23.41 -3.66
N LYS A 19 -12.88 23.49 -4.92
CA LYS A 19 -12.97 22.33 -5.83
C LYS A 19 -11.60 21.71 -6.15
N ARG A 20 -10.53 22.52 -6.20
CA ARG A 20 -9.14 22.04 -6.33
C ARG A 20 -8.63 21.38 -5.05
N ARG A 21 -8.94 21.94 -3.88
CA ARG A 21 -8.62 21.35 -2.57
C ARG A 21 -9.37 20.04 -2.31
N GLU A 22 -10.65 19.96 -2.69
CA GLU A 22 -11.43 18.72 -2.67
C GLU A 22 -10.88 17.68 -3.63
N ARG A 23 -10.50 18.05 -4.86
CA ARG A 23 -9.77 17.15 -5.78
C ARG A 23 -8.44 16.67 -5.20
N MET A 24 -7.64 17.54 -4.57
CA MET A 24 -6.38 17.13 -3.94
C MET A 24 -6.60 16.23 -2.72
N ARG A 25 -7.71 16.39 -1.97
CA ARG A 25 -8.09 15.43 -0.92
C ARG A 25 -8.56 14.09 -1.49
N GLN A 26 -9.26 14.09 -2.63
CA GLN A 26 -9.61 12.86 -3.34
C GLN A 26 -8.39 12.16 -3.97
N LEU A 27 -7.32 12.91 -4.27
CA LEU A 27 -6.05 12.39 -4.78
C LEU A 27 -5.02 12.13 -3.66
N ASP A 28 -5.36 12.38 -2.40
CA ASP A 28 -4.50 12.06 -1.26
C ASP A 28 -4.42 10.53 -1.13
N PRO A 29 -3.26 9.91 -1.38
CA PRO A 29 -3.11 8.45 -1.34
C PRO A 29 -3.37 7.85 0.05
N ARG A 30 -3.46 8.71 1.08
CA ARG A 30 -3.75 8.35 2.47
C ARG A 30 -5.25 8.36 2.81
N GLN A 31 -6.12 8.91 1.96
CA GLN A 31 -7.57 9.04 2.24
C GLN A 31 -8.47 8.12 1.40
N THR A 32 -7.92 7.40 0.42
CA THR A 32 -8.66 6.32 -0.28
C THR A 32 -8.70 5.07 0.60
N GLY A 33 -9.53 5.14 1.65
CA GLY A 33 -9.78 4.12 2.65
C GLY A 33 -10.54 2.89 2.13
N ASN A 34 -10.01 2.26 1.08
CA ASN A 34 -10.29 0.86 0.76
C ASN A 34 -9.19 0.32 -0.19
N ARG A 35 -7.99 0.05 0.34
CA ARG A 35 -6.97 -0.74 -0.37
C ARG A 35 -7.07 -2.20 0.06
N PHE A 36 -8.22 -2.83 -0.15
CA PHE A 36 -8.12 -4.22 -0.56
C PHE A 36 -7.40 -4.13 -1.91
N LEU A 37 -6.16 -4.63 -1.98
CA LEU A 37 -5.53 -4.89 -3.27
C LEU A 37 -6.59 -5.57 -4.13
N LYS A 38 -6.84 -5.04 -5.32
CA LYS A 38 -7.72 -5.76 -6.24
C LYS A 38 -7.05 -7.12 -6.47
N PRO A 39 -7.74 -8.25 -6.25
CA PRO A 39 -7.11 -9.57 -6.29
C PRO A 39 -6.38 -9.90 -7.60
N ASP A 40 -6.66 -9.17 -8.67
CA ASP A 40 -6.24 -9.41 -10.04
C ASP A 40 -5.17 -8.45 -10.57
N GLU A 41 -4.64 -7.53 -9.76
CA GLU A 41 -3.71 -6.51 -10.26
C GLU A 41 -2.24 -6.80 -9.92
N PHE A 42 -1.41 -6.93 -10.96
CA PHE A 42 0.04 -6.87 -10.79
C PHE A 42 0.48 -5.48 -10.34
N LEU A 43 1.25 -5.41 -9.26
CA LEU A 43 1.65 -4.16 -8.65
C LEU A 43 3.05 -4.26 -8.03
N ALA A 44 3.84 -3.20 -8.12
CA ALA A 44 5.09 -3.05 -7.39
C ALA A 44 5.08 -1.75 -6.59
N GLU A 45 5.32 -1.83 -5.29
CA GLU A 45 5.33 -0.69 -4.37
C GLU A 45 6.59 -0.67 -3.51
N THR A 46 7.03 0.53 -3.14
CA THR A 46 8.07 0.73 -2.13
C THR A 46 7.44 1.09 -0.79
N HIS A 47 7.90 0.44 0.27
CA HIS A 47 7.43 0.65 1.64
C HIS A 47 8.58 1.04 2.55
N ILE A 48 8.31 1.97 3.47
CA ILE A 48 9.02 2.01 4.76
C ILE A 48 8.33 0.98 5.64
N VAL A 49 9.08 -0.02 6.07
CA VAL A 49 8.53 -1.18 6.77
C VAL A 49 8.33 -0.85 8.25
N GLU A 50 7.12 -1.11 8.72
CA GLU A 50 6.75 -1.07 10.13
C GLU A 50 6.19 -2.45 10.54
N PRO A 51 6.30 -2.85 11.81
CA PRO A 51 5.62 -4.03 12.32
C PRO A 51 4.11 -3.95 12.07
N MET A 52 3.56 -5.04 11.55
CA MET A 52 2.13 -5.16 11.29
C MET A 52 1.39 -5.50 12.60
N PRO A 53 0.22 -4.89 12.85
CA PRO A 53 -0.55 -5.15 14.08
C PRO A 53 -1.12 -6.58 14.12
N GLU A 54 -1.46 -7.15 12.97
CA GLU A 54 -2.02 -8.49 12.83
C GLU A 54 -1.55 -9.14 11.52
N ALA A 55 -1.62 -10.47 11.47
CA ALA A 55 -1.37 -11.21 10.25
C ALA A 55 -2.54 -11.04 9.27
N HIS A 56 -2.24 -11.02 7.97
CA HIS A 56 -3.25 -11.08 6.92
C HIS A 56 -2.87 -12.13 5.88
N TRP A 57 -3.72 -12.25 4.87
CA TRP A 57 -3.55 -13.14 3.73
C TRP A 57 -4.27 -12.56 2.51
N HIS A 58 -3.76 -12.89 1.33
CA HIS A 58 -4.37 -12.61 0.03
C HIS A 58 -3.79 -13.54 -1.02
N ASP A 59 -4.40 -13.61 -2.19
CA ASP A 59 -4.11 -14.62 -3.21
C ASP A 59 -2.81 -14.41 -4.00
N HIS A 60 -2.24 -13.21 -3.98
CA HIS A 60 -0.98 -12.91 -4.68
C HIS A 60 0.20 -13.79 -4.23
N VAL A 61 1.16 -13.98 -5.14
CA VAL A 61 2.54 -14.31 -4.76
C VAL A 61 3.28 -13.00 -4.57
N GLU A 62 3.95 -12.86 -3.44
CA GLU A 62 4.77 -11.69 -3.15
C GLU A 62 6.23 -11.99 -3.44
N LEU A 63 6.89 -11.05 -4.11
CA LEU A 63 8.34 -10.98 -4.23
C LEU A 63 8.84 -9.71 -3.54
N ASN A 64 9.55 -9.92 -2.44
CA ASN A 64 9.98 -8.88 -1.51
C ASN A 64 11.49 -8.69 -1.60
N VAL A 65 11.92 -7.45 -1.83
CA VAL A 65 13.33 -7.05 -1.92
C VAL A 65 13.65 -6.04 -0.84
N ILE A 66 14.51 -6.40 0.12
CA ILE A 66 14.96 -5.46 1.16
C ILE A 66 16.04 -4.55 0.56
N THR A 67 15.69 -3.30 0.28
CA THR A 67 16.63 -2.33 -0.32
C THR A 67 17.48 -1.64 0.73
N ARG A 68 17.03 -1.57 1.99
CA ARG A 68 17.78 -1.02 3.11
C ARG A 68 17.31 -1.62 4.43
N GLY A 69 18.23 -1.87 5.37
CA GLY A 69 17.87 -2.29 6.74
C GLY A 69 17.54 -3.78 6.87
N GLY A 70 16.53 -4.12 7.67
CA GLY A 70 16.18 -5.53 7.93
C GLY A 70 14.89 -5.70 8.73
N MET A 71 14.23 -6.83 8.52
CA MET A 71 12.92 -7.13 9.12
C MET A 71 12.78 -8.63 9.41
N THR A 72 11.82 -8.99 10.25
CA THR A 72 11.44 -10.37 10.49
C THR A 72 9.96 -10.56 10.21
N TYR A 73 9.67 -11.51 9.32
CA TYR A 73 8.32 -12.02 9.11
C TYR A 73 8.00 -13.16 10.08
N LEU A 74 6.72 -13.30 10.41
CA LEU A 74 6.10 -14.55 10.86
C LEU A 74 5.22 -15.06 9.73
N ILE A 75 5.59 -16.17 9.09
CA ILE A 75 4.88 -16.76 7.95
C ILE A 75 4.47 -18.18 8.33
N ASN A 76 3.17 -18.43 8.39
CA ASN A 76 2.61 -19.74 8.78
C ASN A 76 3.25 -20.28 10.08
N GLY A 77 3.42 -19.40 11.08
CA GLY A 77 4.04 -19.73 12.37
C GLY A 77 5.57 -19.83 12.38
N LYS A 78 6.25 -19.67 11.24
CA LYS A 78 7.72 -19.69 11.14
C LYS A 78 8.28 -18.27 11.05
N GLN A 79 9.30 -17.98 11.86
CA GLN A 79 10.03 -16.72 11.76
C GLN A 79 11.04 -16.75 10.60
N VAL A 80 11.06 -15.68 9.81
CA VAL A 80 11.98 -15.49 8.69
C VAL A 80 12.59 -14.09 8.79
N SER A 81 13.88 -14.02 9.14
CA SER A 81 14.61 -12.76 9.21
C SER A 81 15.30 -12.45 7.89
N LEU A 82 15.02 -11.26 7.35
CA LEU A 82 15.57 -10.73 6.12
C LEU A 82 16.45 -9.53 6.43
N ARG A 83 17.54 -9.40 5.68
CA ARG A 83 18.51 -8.29 5.75
C ARG A 83 18.59 -7.59 4.40
N GLU A 84 19.22 -6.43 4.36
CA GLU A 84 19.52 -5.68 3.14
C GLU A 84 20.08 -6.58 2.03
N GLY A 85 19.56 -6.40 0.82
CA GLY A 85 19.86 -7.20 -0.36
C GLY A 85 19.13 -8.55 -0.43
N ALA A 86 18.37 -8.94 0.59
CA ALA A 86 17.58 -10.16 0.53
C ALA A 86 16.43 -10.03 -0.46
N ILE A 87 16.24 -11.08 -1.26
CA ILE A 87 15.06 -11.30 -2.10
C ILE A 87 14.32 -12.49 -1.49
N TYR A 88 13.04 -12.33 -1.22
CA TYR A 88 12.22 -13.36 -0.58
C TYR A 88 10.87 -13.47 -1.29
N CYS A 89 10.49 -14.69 -1.64
CA CYS A 89 9.26 -14.98 -2.37
C CYS A 89 8.39 -15.92 -1.55
N PHE A 90 7.10 -15.62 -1.44
CA PHE A 90 6.14 -16.52 -0.80
C PHE A 90 4.74 -16.35 -1.36
N TRP A 91 3.93 -17.40 -1.25
CA TRP A 91 2.52 -17.34 -1.57
C TRP A 91 1.75 -16.73 -0.40
N ALA A 92 1.20 -15.53 -0.60
CA ALA A 92 0.60 -14.72 0.46
C ALA A 92 -0.76 -15.24 0.93
N ALA A 93 -1.25 -16.36 0.39
CA ALA A 93 -2.45 -17.04 0.87
C ALA A 93 -2.23 -17.78 2.20
N VAL A 94 -0.98 -17.89 2.65
CA VAL A 94 -0.68 -18.29 4.04
C VAL A 94 -0.65 -17.05 4.94
N PRO A 95 -1.10 -17.14 6.21
CA PRO A 95 -1.02 -16.02 7.14
C PRO A 95 0.42 -15.53 7.28
N HIS A 96 0.62 -14.23 7.06
CA HIS A 96 1.92 -13.59 7.16
C HIS A 96 1.83 -12.22 7.86
N GLN A 97 2.89 -11.89 8.60
CA GLN A 97 2.98 -10.68 9.40
C GLN A 97 4.42 -10.21 9.51
N VAL A 98 4.67 -8.90 9.36
CA VAL A 98 5.93 -8.30 9.83
C VAL A 98 5.87 -8.16 11.35
N ILE A 99 6.70 -8.91 12.08
CA ILE A 99 6.70 -8.87 13.55
C ILE A 99 7.79 -7.97 14.13
N SER A 100 8.78 -7.59 13.32
CA SER A 100 9.86 -6.67 13.69
C SER A 100 10.47 -6.06 12.43
N ALA A 101 10.84 -4.78 12.50
CA ALA A 101 11.60 -4.08 11.48
C ALA A 101 12.58 -3.12 12.15
N GLY A 102 13.78 -2.97 11.59
CA GLY A 102 14.72 -1.95 12.03
C GLY A 102 14.33 -0.57 11.49
N ASP A 103 14.74 0.49 12.18
CA ASP A 103 14.38 1.87 11.83
C ASP A 103 14.74 2.23 10.38
N GLY A 104 13.72 2.68 9.65
CA GLY A 104 13.85 3.03 8.24
C GLY A 104 14.17 1.85 7.33
N THR A 105 13.78 0.63 7.68
CA THR A 105 13.86 -0.49 6.73
C THR A 105 13.03 -0.19 5.49
N GLU A 106 13.60 -0.42 4.32
CA GLU A 106 12.96 -0.19 3.01
C GLU A 106 12.77 -1.52 2.28
N LEU A 107 11.57 -1.70 1.73
CA LEU A 107 11.14 -2.89 1.01
C LEU A 107 10.54 -2.48 -0.33
N VAL A 108 10.90 -3.17 -1.41
CA VAL A 108 10.07 -3.23 -2.62
C VAL A 108 9.24 -4.51 -2.55
N CYS A 109 7.91 -4.37 -2.50
CA CYS A 109 6.96 -5.47 -2.54
C CYS A 109 6.34 -5.55 -3.94
N ILE A 110 6.46 -6.71 -4.58
CA ILE A 110 5.86 -6.99 -5.88
C ILE A 110 4.77 -8.02 -5.68
N TYR A 111 3.53 -7.62 -5.96
CA TYR A 111 2.34 -8.44 -5.91
C TYR A 111 2.10 -9.03 -7.30
N VAL A 112 2.19 -10.34 -7.41
CA VAL A 112 1.93 -11.09 -8.65
C VAL A 112 0.62 -11.86 -8.50
N PRO A 113 -0.41 -11.57 -9.30
CA PRO A 113 -1.63 -12.36 -9.30
C PRO A 113 -1.30 -13.84 -9.52
N PHE A 114 -1.84 -14.72 -8.68
CA PHE A 114 -1.48 -16.14 -8.72
C PHE A 114 -1.85 -16.78 -10.06
N ALA A 115 -2.97 -16.37 -10.67
CA ALA A 115 -3.37 -16.83 -12.00
C ALA A 115 -2.33 -16.46 -13.08
N ASP A 116 -1.78 -15.24 -13.03
CA ASP A 116 -0.76 -14.79 -13.97
C ASP A 116 0.54 -15.58 -13.79
N LEU A 117 0.95 -15.85 -12.55
CA LEU A 117 2.10 -16.70 -12.26
C LEU A 117 1.93 -18.10 -12.87
N LEU A 118 0.76 -18.73 -12.72
CA LEU A 118 0.46 -20.04 -13.29
C LEU A 118 0.40 -20.05 -14.82
N SER A 119 0.18 -18.89 -15.45
CA SER A 119 0.15 -18.75 -16.90
C SER A 119 1.54 -18.64 -17.54
N LEU A 120 2.59 -18.46 -16.74
CA LEU A 120 3.94 -18.35 -17.25
C LEU A 120 4.38 -19.65 -17.92
N ALA A 121 5.00 -19.51 -19.10
CA ALA A 121 5.66 -20.63 -19.75
C ALA A 121 6.83 -21.11 -18.90
N VAL A 122 6.83 -22.40 -18.54
CA VAL A 122 7.98 -23.06 -17.95
C VAL A 122 8.78 -23.69 -19.07
N SER A 123 9.96 -23.15 -19.37
CA SER A 123 10.93 -23.79 -20.24
C SER A 123 11.88 -24.63 -19.39
N SER A 124 11.93 -25.94 -19.66
CA SER A 124 12.92 -26.87 -19.10
C SER A 124 14.17 -26.95 -19.97
#